data_AF-A0ABD3ZW69-F1
#
_entry.id   AF-A0ABD3ZW69-F1
#
_cell.length_a   1.000
_cell.length_b   1.000
_cell.length_c   1.000
_cell.angle_alpha   90.00
_cell.angle_beta   90.00
_cell.angle_gamma   90.00
#
_symmetry.space_group_name_H-M   'P 1'
#
loop_
_entity.id
_entity.type
_entity.pdbx_description
1 polymer ?
#
loop_
_entity_poly.entity_id
_entity_poly.type
_entity_poly.pdbx_seq_one_letter_code
_entity_poly.pdbx_strand_id
1 'polypeptide(L)'
;MATRQSVDEHLQQCMQAYDYAEEQLKIASKQEHFNDQEYSDAQMQLEDAVNALNKLWLSSNDQQREQLYRMRLQLQSLQNNMILQHPLDV
;
A
#
# COMPACT_ATOMS: atom_id res chain seq x y z
N MET A 1 9.28 17.79 -13.30
CA MET A 1 9.80 17.24 -12.03
C MET A 1 8.67 17.31 -11.01
N ALA A 2 8.42 16.25 -10.23
CA ALA A 2 7.50 16.29 -9.09
C ALA A 2 7.97 17.32 -8.08
N THR A 3 7.06 18.10 -7.51
CA THR A 3 7.42 18.99 -6.41
C THR A 3 7.72 18.14 -5.17
N ARG A 4 8.61 18.60 -4.29
CA ARG A 4 8.87 17.93 -3.01
C ARG A 4 7.57 17.71 -2.23
N GLN A 5 6.72 18.73 -2.17
CA GLN A 5 5.40 18.67 -1.55
C GLN A 5 4.54 17.53 -2.12
N SER A 6 4.47 17.38 -3.45
CA SER A 6 3.68 16.32 -4.07
C SER A 6 4.18 14.92 -3.73
N VAL A 7 5.50 14.74 -3.59
CA VAL A 7 6.09 13.45 -3.17
C VAL A 7 5.73 13.16 -1.72
N ASP A 8 5.89 14.15 -0.83
CA ASP A 8 5.59 14.00 0.60
C ASP A 8 4.09 13.68 0.83
N GLU A 9 3.18 14.33 0.10
CA GLU A 9 1.73 14.07 0.16
C GLU A 9 1.38 12.64 -0.27
N HIS A 10 1.95 12.16 -1.38
CA HIS A 10 1.67 10.80 -1.85
C HIS A 10 2.30 9.74 -0.94
N LEU A 11 3.48 10.01 -0.37
CA LEU A 11 4.07 9.13 0.63
C LEU A 11 3.21 9.06 1.89
N GLN A 12 2.60 10.18 2.32
CA GLN A 12 1.66 10.20 3.43
C GLN A 12 0.40 9.36 3.14
N GLN A 13 -0.17 9.48 1.94
CA GLN A 13 -1.30 8.65 1.52
C GLN A 13 -0.94 7.16 1.49
N CYS A 14 0.26 6.83 1.01
CA CYS A 14 0.77 5.45 1.03
C CYS A 14 0.91 4.92 2.46
N MET A 15 1.40 5.73 3.40
CA MET A 15 1.49 5.35 4.81
C MET A 15 0.11 5.08 5.41
N GLN A 16 -0.90 5.91 5.10
CA GLN A 16 -2.27 5.69 5.55
C GLN A 16 -2.85 4.38 5.02
N ALA A 17 -2.64 4.08 3.72
CA ALA A 17 -3.06 2.81 3.14
C ALA A 17 -2.34 1.61 3.77
N TYR A 18 -1.03 1.75 4.04
CA TYR A 18 -0.25 0.73 4.74
C TYR A 18 -0.80 0.46 6.14
N ASP A 19 -1.00 1.49 6.95
CA ASP A 19 -1.45 1.36 8.34
C ASP A 19 -2.85 0.72 8.41
N TYR A 20 -3.76 1.17 7.52
CA TYR A 20 -5.09 0.58 7.42
C TYR A 20 -5.03 -0.90 7.03
N ALA A 21 -4.25 -1.24 6.01
CA ALA A 21 -4.11 -2.63 5.57
C ALA A 21 -3.44 -3.53 6.61
N GLU A 22 -2.46 -3.00 7.37
CA GLU A 22 -1.82 -3.73 8.46
C GLU A 22 -2.82 -4.02 9.60
N GLU A 23 -3.72 -3.08 9.90
CA GLU A 23 -4.82 -3.27 10.84
C GLU A 23 -5.80 -4.34 10.34
N GLN A 24 -6.21 -4.29 9.07
CA GLN A 24 -7.12 -5.28 8.50
C GLN A 24 -6.51 -6.68 8.47
N LEU A 25 -5.21 -6.80 8.20
CA LEU A 25 -4.49 -8.07 8.29
C LEU A 25 -4.51 -8.63 9.72
N LYS A 26 -4.28 -7.79 10.72
CA LYS A 26 -4.37 -8.20 12.13
C LYS A 26 -5.78 -8.64 12.50
N ILE A 27 -6.82 -7.98 12.02
CA ILE A 27 -8.22 -8.36 12.29
C ILE A 27 -8.55 -9.69 11.61
N ALA A 28 -8.19 -9.86 10.34
CA ALA A 28 -8.44 -11.08 9.58
C ALA A 28 -7.71 -12.30 10.16
N SER A 29 -6.57 -12.10 10.84
CA SER A 29 -5.86 -13.17 11.55
C SER A 29 -6.55 -13.66 12.84
N LYS A 30 -7.61 -12.98 13.30
CA LYS A 30 -8.41 -13.39 14.47
C LYS A 30 -9.50 -14.39 14.05
N GLN A 31 -10.03 -15.14 15.02
CA GLN A 31 -11.08 -16.14 14.77
C GLN A 31 -12.32 -15.47 14.10
N GLU A 32 -12.86 -16.15 13.09
CA GLU A 32 -14.11 -15.87 12.35
C GLU A 32 -14.08 -14.79 11.24
N HIS A 33 -12.92 -14.31 10.78
CA HIS A 33 -12.76 -13.49 9.54
C HIS A 33 -13.85 -12.40 9.34
N PHE A 34 -14.07 -11.56 10.36
CA PHE A 34 -15.19 -10.62 10.38
C PHE A 34 -15.05 -9.39 9.45
N ASN A 35 -13.98 -9.29 8.67
CA ASN A 35 -13.61 -8.06 7.97
C ASN A 35 -13.29 -8.26 6.49
N ASP A 36 -13.89 -9.25 5.82
CA ASP A 36 -13.60 -9.57 4.41
C ASP A 36 -13.77 -8.36 3.47
N GLN A 37 -14.76 -7.51 3.72
CA GLN A 37 -14.98 -6.30 2.92
C GLN A 37 -13.84 -5.29 3.14
N GLU A 38 -13.54 -4.95 4.38
CA GLU A 38 -12.45 -4.04 4.73
C GLU A 38 -11.09 -4.60 4.29
N TYR A 39 -10.93 -5.92 4.29
CA TYR A 39 -9.73 -6.60 3.83
C TYR A 39 -9.56 -6.44 2.32
N SER A 40 -10.62 -6.66 1.53
CA SER A 40 -10.63 -6.41 0.09
C SER A 40 -10.37 -4.93 -0.21
N ASP A 41 -10.99 -4.03 0.54
CA ASP A 41 -10.81 -2.58 0.39
C ASP A 41 -9.36 -2.17 0.71
N ALA A 42 -8.76 -2.74 1.75
CA ALA A 42 -7.36 -2.56 2.09
C ALA A 42 -6.41 -3.04 0.98
N GLN A 43 -6.67 -4.22 0.39
CA GLN A 43 -5.88 -4.71 -0.74
C GLN A 43 -5.98 -3.77 -1.96
N MET A 44 -7.17 -3.23 -2.25
CA MET A 44 -7.38 -2.27 -3.33
C MET A 44 -6.63 -0.96 -3.07
N GLN A 45 -6.66 -0.45 -1.84
CA GLN A 45 -5.92 0.77 -1.46
C GLN A 45 -4.39 0.59 -1.59
N LEU A 46 -3.87 -0.59 -1.23
CA LEU A 46 -2.45 -0.90 -1.44
C LEU A 46 -2.09 -0.90 -2.94
N GLU A 47 -2.93 -1.50 -3.77
CA GLU A 47 -2.73 -1.53 -5.23
C GLU A 47 -2.76 -0.12 -5.83
N ASP A 48 -3.74 0.70 -5.44
CA ASP A 48 -3.85 2.09 -5.88
C ASP A 48 -2.64 2.93 -5.45
N ALA A 49 -2.16 2.73 -4.21
CA ALA A 49 -0.97 3.39 -3.69
C ALA A 49 0.29 3.01 -4.50
N VAL A 50 0.50 1.72 -4.79
CA VAL A 50 1.61 1.25 -5.65
C VAL A 50 1.52 1.89 -7.05
N ASN A 51 0.32 1.95 -7.62
CA ASN A 51 0.10 2.56 -8.93
C ASN A 51 0.35 4.07 -8.94
N ALA A 52 0.00 4.78 -7.86
CA ALA A 52 0.30 6.19 -7.68
C ALA A 52 1.82 6.45 -7.59
N LEU A 53 2.56 5.64 -6.82
CA LEU A 53 4.02 5.74 -6.72
C LEU A 53 4.70 5.55 -8.08
N ASN A 54 4.23 4.58 -8.88
CA ASN A 54 4.76 4.33 -10.22
C ASN A 54 4.57 5.52 -11.16
N LYS A 55 3.43 6.23 -11.07
CA LYS A 55 3.18 7.45 -11.84
C LYS A 55 4.12 8.58 -11.43
N LEU A 56 4.31 8.78 -10.12
CA LEU A 56 5.20 9.82 -9.59
C LEU A 56 6.66 9.61 -10.00
N TRP A 57 7.11 8.35 -9.99
CA TRP A 57 8.49 7.95 -10.27
C TRP A 57 9.05 8.53 -11.58
N LEU A 58 8.20 8.65 -12.62
CA LEU A 58 8.56 9.21 -13.93
C LEU A 58 9.02 10.67 -13.86
N SER A 59 8.48 11.43 -12.90
CA SER A 59 8.76 12.85 -12.74
C SER A 59 9.69 13.16 -11.56
N SER A 60 10.12 12.16 -10.80
CA SER A 60 10.97 12.31 -9.60
C SER A 60 12.46 12.33 -9.93
N ASN A 61 13.23 13.04 -9.09
CA ASN A 61 14.69 12.97 -9.08
C ASN A 61 15.19 11.71 -8.32
N ASP A 62 16.50 11.48 -8.31
CA ASP A 62 17.08 10.25 -7.74
C ASP A 62 16.79 10.06 -6.25
N GLN A 63 16.84 11.14 -5.46
CA GLN A 63 16.53 11.09 -4.02
C GLN A 63 15.05 10.73 -3.77
N GLN A 64 14.16 11.38 -4.52
CA GLN A 64 12.72 11.09 -4.45
C GLN A 64 12.43 9.66 -4.93
N ARG A 65 13.08 9.18 -5.99
CA ARG A 65 12.91 7.81 -6.50
C ARG A 65 13.31 6.77 -5.47
N GLU A 66 14.36 7.01 -4.69
CA GLU A 66 14.76 6.10 -3.62
C GLU A 66 13.66 6.01 -2.52
N GLN A 67 13.10 7.15 -2.12
CA GLN A 67 12.00 7.19 -1.14
C GLN A 67 10.76 6.44 -1.66
N LEU A 68 10.36 6.72 -2.91
CA LEU A 68 9.23 6.04 -3.55
C LEU A 68 9.47 4.54 -3.68
N TYR A 69 10.70 4.13 -4.01
CA TYR A 69 11.07 2.72 -4.13
C TYR A 69 10.97 1.98 -2.79
N ARG A 70 11.48 2.57 -1.70
CA ARG A 70 11.36 2.00 -0.35
C ARG A 70 9.90 1.82 0.06
N MET A 71 9.07 2.85 -0.14
CA MET A 71 7.64 2.78 0.16
C MET A 71 6.96 1.68 -0.66
N ARG A 72 7.25 1.61 -1.97
CA ARG A 72 6.68 0.57 -2.84
C ARG A 72 7.00 -0.84 -2.35
N LEU A 73 8.24 -1.11 -1.90
CA LEU A 73 8.61 -2.41 -1.35
C LEU A 73 7.81 -2.76 -0.08
N GLN A 74 7.55 -1.78 0.79
CA GLN A 74 6.75 -1.99 2.00
C GLN A 74 5.29 -2.34 1.65
N LEU A 75 4.66 -1.57 0.76
CA LEU A 75 3.29 -1.82 0.32
C LEU A 75 3.14 -3.19 -0.33
N GLN A 76 4.03 -3.54 -1.26
CA GLN A 76 3.99 -4.83 -1.97
C GLN A 76 4.23 -6.01 -1.03
N SER A 77 5.13 -5.87 -0.06
CA SER A 77 5.35 -6.90 0.96
C SER A 77 4.09 -7.16 1.78
N LEU A 78 3.42 -6.10 2.23
CA LEU A 78 2.17 -6.22 2.98
C LEU A 78 1.04 -6.80 2.13
N GLN A 79 0.86 -6.33 0.90
CA GLN A 79 -0.14 -6.86 -0.04
C GLN A 79 0.05 -8.36 -0.29
N ASN A 80 1.30 -8.80 -0.49
CA ASN A 80 1.63 -10.22 -0.63
C ASN A 80 1.26 -11.02 0.62
N ASN A 81 1.55 -10.51 1.82
CA ASN A 81 1.15 -11.15 3.07
C ASN A 81 -0.37 -11.28 3.16
N MET A 82 -1.11 -10.25 2.73
CA MET A 82 -2.57 -10.29 2.74
C MET A 82 -3.11 -11.36 1.78
N ILE A 83 -2.59 -11.44 0.56
CA ILE A 83 -2.98 -12.46 -0.43
C ILE A 83 -2.70 -13.88 0.09
N LEU A 84 -1.58 -14.08 0.78
CA LEU A 84 -1.20 -15.40 1.30
C LEU A 84 -2.01 -15.85 2.52
N GLN A 85 -2.44 -14.92 3.38
CA GLN A 85 -3.25 -15.26 4.57
C GLN A 85 -4.73 -15.46 4.25
N HIS A 86 -5.22 -14.80 3.20
CA HIS A 86 -6.59 -14.96 2.73
C HIS A 86 -6.55 -14.98 1.20
N PRO A 87 -6.31 -16.16 0.59
CA PRO A 87 -6.41 -16.30 -0.85
C PRO A 87 -7.81 -15.83 -1.25
N LEU A 88 -7.90 -14.82 -2.10
CA LEU A 88 -9.17 -14.49 -2.74
C LEU A 88 -9.55 -15.72 -3.56
N ASP A 89 -10.65 -16.39 -3.21
CA ASP A 89 -11.23 -17.44 -4.05
C ASP A 89 -11.70 -16.76 -5.35
N VAL A 90 -10.85 -16.82 -6.39
CA VAL A 90 -11.17 -16.42 -7.77
C VAL A 90 -11.83 -17.59 -8.50
#